data_AF-A0A4Q3CD51-F1
#
_entry.id   AF-A0A4Q3CD51-F1
#
_cell.length_a   1.000
_cell.length_b   1.000
_cell.length_c   1.000
_cell.angle_alpha   90.00
_cell.angle_beta   90.00
_cell.angle_gamma   90.00
#
_symmetry.space_group_name_H-M   'P 1'
#
loop_
_entity.id
_entity.type
_entity.pdbx_description
1 polymer ?
#
loop_
_entity_poly.entity_id
_entity_poly.type
_entity_poly.pdbx_seq_one_letter_code
_entity_poly.pdbx_strand_id
1 'polypeptide(L)' 'LYPTHITIAVQFDKPVGNPIVYKGKTYSVCEPTLQPEDLQIGQVSTKLKDTPYRVVYSYEPAYR' A
#
# COMPACT_ATOMS: atom_id res chain seq x y z
N LEU A 1 11.13 -4.44 -14.82
CA LEU A 1 10.73 -3.19 -14.14
C LEU A 1 9.23 -3.00 -14.33
N TYR A 2 8.43 -2.93 -13.25
CA TYR A 2 7.06 -2.41 -13.35
C TYR A 2 7.17 -0.88 -13.50
N PRO A 3 6.39 -0.23 -14.37
CA PRO A 3 6.97 0.82 -15.21
C PRO A 3 7.27 2.17 -14.54
N THR A 4 6.73 2.49 -13.36
CA THR A 4 6.91 3.85 -12.78
C THR A 4 6.99 3.87 -11.25
N HIS A 5 6.05 3.24 -10.55
CA HIS A 5 5.98 3.25 -9.09
C HIS A 5 5.44 1.94 -8.54
N ILE A 6 6.08 1.39 -7.52
CA ILE A 6 5.61 0.20 -6.81
C ILE A 6 5.58 0.55 -5.33
N THR A 7 4.44 0.30 -4.71
CA THR A 7 4.26 0.40 -3.27
C THR A 7 3.86 -0.96 -2.70
N ILE A 8 3.93 -1.10 -1.38
CA ILE A 8 3.40 -2.27 -0.69
C ILE A 8 2.21 -1.86 0.17
N ALA A 9 1.32 -2.81 0.44
CA ALA A 9 0.26 -2.62 1.42
C ALA A 9 0.22 -3.85 2.33
N VAL A 10 0.08 -3.60 3.63
CA VAL A 10 0.14 -4.63 4.66
C VAL A 10 -1.16 -4.65 5.45
N GLN A 11 -1.60 -5.84 5.83
CA GLN A 11 -2.80 -6.01 6.64
C GLN A 11 -2.45 -5.87 8.12
N PHE A 12 -3.26 -5.11 8.85
CA PHE A 12 -3.23 -5.00 10.31
C PHE A 12 -4.58 -5.42 10.87
N ASP A 13 -4.61 -5.83 12.14
CA ASP A 13 -5.88 -6.10 12.86
C ASP A 13 -6.78 -4.86 12.90
N LYS A 14 -6.16 -3.68 13.02
CA LYS A 14 -6.81 -2.37 12.94
C LYS A 14 -6.21 -1.60 11.76
N PRO A 15 -7.01 -1.27 10.73
CA PRO A 15 -6.52 -0.48 9.59
C PRO A 15 -5.96 0.86 10.04
N VAL A 16 -4.85 1.27 9.42
CA VAL A 16 -4.20 2.57 9.65
C VAL A 16 -4.31 3.43 8.39
N GLY A 17 -4.63 4.71 8.57
CA GLY A 17 -4.74 5.70 7.49
C GLY A 17 -5.88 5.43 6.53
N ASN A 18 -5.63 5.64 5.22
CA ASN A 18 -6.60 5.37 4.15
C ASN A 18 -6.29 4.00 3.53
N PRO A 19 -6.95 2.91 3.96
CA PRO A 19 -6.63 1.59 3.47
C PRO A 19 -7.12 1.38 2.05
N ILE A 20 -6.44 0.50 1.32
CA ILE A 20 -6.98 -0.11 0.10
C ILE A 20 -7.77 -1.36 0.46
N VAL A 21 -8.76 -1.68 -0.36
CA VAL A 21 -9.57 -2.91 -0.21
C VAL A 21 -9.21 -3.85 -1.35
N TYR A 22 -8.78 -5.07 -1.01
CA TYR A 22 -8.49 -6.11 -1.97
C TYR A 22 -9.00 -7.45 -1.45
N LYS A 23 -9.79 -8.17 -2.28
CA LYS A 23 -10.41 -9.46 -1.92
C LYS A 23 -11.14 -9.43 -0.56
N GLY A 24 -11.84 -8.33 -0.26
CA GLY A 24 -12.60 -8.18 1.00
C GLY A 24 -11.76 -7.91 2.24
N LYS A 25 -10.42 -7.81 2.12
CA LYS A 25 -9.50 -7.45 3.19
C LYS A 25 -9.01 -6.01 3.02
N THR A 26 -8.69 -5.36 4.14
CA THR A 26 -8.17 -4.00 4.20
C THR A 26 -6.65 -4.04 4.39
N TYR A 27 -5.94 -3.21 3.63
CA TYR A 27 -4.48 -3.11 3.69
C TYR A 27 -4.08 -1.64 3.80
N SER A 28 -3.18 -1.34 4.72
CA SER A 28 -2.58 -0.01 4.84
C SER A 28 -1.39 0.09 3.91
N VAL A 29 -1.36 1.13 3.08
CA VAL A 29 -0.22 1.41 2.20
C VAL A 29 1.02 1.72 3.07
N CYS A 30 2.16 1.17 2.70
CA CYS A 30 3.44 1.44 3.31
C CYS A 30 4.42 1.64 2.16
N GLU A 31 4.89 2.86 1.96
CA GLU A 31 5.72 3.19 0.82
C GLU A 31 7.17 2.81 1.11
N PRO A 32 7.75 1.76 0.46
CA PRO A 32 9.10 1.33 0.77
C PRO A 32 10.16 2.13 0.00
N THR A 33 9.75 2.94 -0.99
CA THR A 33 10.65 3.76 -1.80
C THR A 33 10.78 5.15 -1.22
N LEU A 34 11.96 5.76 -1.33
CA LEU A 34 12.18 7.13 -0.86
C LEU A 34 11.21 8.10 -1.56
N GLN A 35 10.39 8.77 -0.76
CA GLN A 35 9.50 9.83 -1.23
C GLN A 35 10.06 11.20 -0.81
N PRO A 36 9.73 12.28 -1.56
CA PRO A 36 10.00 13.65 -1.12
C PRO A 36 9.20 14.05 0.13
N GLU A 37 8.15 13.30 0.45
CA GLU A 37 7.25 13.49 1.57
C GLU A 37 7.60 12.49 2.68
N ASP A 38 7.58 12.91 3.94
CA ASP A 38 7.70 12.01 5.10
C ASP A 38 6.38 11.29 5.34
N LEU A 39 6.17 10.19 4.62
CA LEU A 39 4.93 9.43 4.64
C LEU A 39 4.90 8.43 5.80
N GLN A 40 3.85 8.52 6.61
CA GLN A 40 3.54 7.51 7.62
C GLN A 40 2.79 6.32 7.01
N ILE A 41 2.70 5.22 7.76
CA ILE A 41 1.88 4.06 7.38
C ILE A 41 0.43 4.51 7.15
N GLY A 42 -0.15 4.06 6.05
CA GLY A 42 -1.51 4.40 5.63
C GLY A 42 -1.64 5.75 4.92
N GLN A 43 -0.53 6.47 4.71
CA GLN A 43 -0.48 7.66 3.87
C GLN A 43 0.02 7.31 2.46
N VAL A 44 -0.50 8.04 1.49
CA VAL A 44 -0.08 7.97 0.08
C VAL A 44 0.36 9.36 -0.31
N SER A 45 1.43 9.46 -1.13
CA SER A 45 1.93 10.76 -1.56
C SER A 45 0.84 11.57 -2.25
N THR A 46 0.89 12.89 -2.09
CA THR A 46 -0.10 13.79 -2.69
C THR A 46 -0.19 13.65 -4.21
N LYS A 47 0.93 13.29 -4.86
CA LYS A 47 1.02 13.05 -6.31
C LYS A 47 0.33 11.77 -6.76
N LEU A 48 0.19 10.78 -5.89
CA LEU A 48 -0.29 9.44 -6.23
C LEU A 48 -1.67 9.10 -5.65
N LYS A 49 -2.14 9.83 -4.63
CA LYS A 49 -3.38 9.51 -3.89
C LYS A 49 -4.63 9.37 -4.77
N ASP A 50 -4.69 10.11 -5.88
CA ASP A 50 -5.83 10.11 -6.82
C ASP A 50 -5.54 9.26 -8.08
N THR A 51 -4.37 8.61 -8.15
CA THR A 51 -3.97 7.77 -9.28
C THR A 51 -4.57 6.37 -9.14
N PRO A 52 -5.22 5.81 -10.18
CA PRO A 52 -5.68 4.43 -10.15
C PRO A 52 -4.53 3.45 -9.94
N TYR A 53 -4.74 2.45 -9.09
CA TYR A 53 -3.76 1.39 -8.84
C TYR A 53 -4.26 0.03 -9.34
N ARG A 54 -3.32 -0.91 -9.47
CA ARG A 54 -3.61 -2.32 -9.71
C ARG A 54 -2.78 -3.16 -8.74
N VAL A 55 -3.42 -4.14 -8.10
CA VAL A 55 -2.70 -5.16 -7.34
C VAL A 55 -2.15 -6.19 -8.32
N VAL A 56 -0.82 -6.26 -8.41
CA VAL A 56 -0.09 -7.11 -9.39
C VAL A 56 0.53 -8.34 -8.74
N TYR A 57 0.63 -8.33 -7.42
CA TYR A 57 1.11 -9.42 -6.61
C TYR A 57 0.44 -9.35 -5.23
N SER A 58 -0.02 -10.48 -4.72
CA SER A 58 -0.59 -10.61 -3.38
C SER A 58 -0.25 -11.99 -2.84
N TYR A 59 0.18 -12.08 -1.59
CA TYR A 59 0.38 -13.34 -0.90
C TYR A 59 -0.10 -13.21 0.54
N GLU A 60 -0.51 -14.33 1.12
CA GLU A 60 -0.78 -14.43 2.55
C GLU A 60 0.36 -15.26 3.15
N PRO A 61 1.16 -14.69 4.07
CA PRO A 61 2.22 -15.44 4.72
C PRO A 61 1.61 -16.63 5.47
N ALA A 62 2.13 -17.84 5.24
CA ALA A 62 1.80 -18.95 6.12
C ALA A 62 2.38 -18.65 7.52
N TYR A 63 1.58 -18.83 8.56
CA TYR A 63 2.09 -18.81 9.94
C TYR A 63 3.22 -19.83 10.06
N ARG A 64 4.39 -19.38 10.57
CA ARG A 64 5.47 -20.26 10.99
C ARG A 64 5.25 -20.70 12.43
#